data_AF-A0A936YXU3-F1
#
_entry.id   AF-A0A936YXU3-F1
#
_cell.length_a   1.000
_cell.length_b   1.000
_cell.length_c   1.000
_cell.angle_alpha   90.00
_cell.angle_beta   90.00
_cell.angle_gamma   90.00
#
_symmetry.space_group_name_H-M   'P 1'
#
loop_
_entity.id
_entity.type
_entity.pdbx_description
1 polymer ?
#
loop_
_entity_poly.entity_id
_entity_poly.type
_entity_poly.pdbx_seq_one_letter_code
_entity_poly.pdbx_strand_id
1 'polypeptide(L)'
;MEVRARRVRNSCALAVALAALAASAAEGDYRNLTTGAALRPGIYGRIELRGSAAPPPVIYPEPVLANSAVDRVQREPVYLYVPPGQVRKWKLHCAKWSACDEPVLFVRVDQSPSRWGQWRQRRDELAGRALQPSH
;
A
#
# COMPACT_ATOMS: atom_id res chain seq x y z
N MET A 1 26.36 44.80 -44.68
CA MET A 1 27.51 44.20 -43.96
C MET A 1 28.21 45.31 -43.17
N GLU A 2 29.00 44.94 -42.15
CA GLU A 2 29.58 45.75 -41.03
C GLU A 2 28.61 45.97 -39.84
N VAL A 3 28.53 45.10 -38.82
CA VAL A 3 29.51 44.61 -37.81
C VAL A 3 29.99 45.71 -36.86
N ARG A 4 29.55 45.65 -35.59
CA ARG A 4 30.47 45.45 -34.44
C ARG A 4 29.73 45.32 -33.10
N ALA A 5 29.81 44.11 -32.56
CA ALA A 5 29.48 43.73 -31.20
C ALA A 5 30.28 44.51 -30.14
N ARG A 6 29.59 44.98 -29.10
CA ARG A 6 30.12 45.50 -27.82
C ARG A 6 29.02 45.29 -26.78
N ARG A 7 29.15 44.68 -25.60
CA ARG A 7 30.24 44.08 -24.82
C ARG A 7 29.58 42.92 -24.06
N VAL A 8 30.21 41.74 -24.04
CA VAL A 8 29.83 40.66 -23.11
C VAL A 8 30.22 41.12 -21.70
N ARG A 9 29.23 41.30 -20.83
CA ARG A 9 29.42 41.53 -19.39
C ARG A 9 29.28 40.18 -18.71
N ASN A 10 30.35 39.76 -18.03
CA ASN A 10 30.44 38.52 -17.28
C ASN A 10 29.50 38.50 -16.05
N SER A 11 28.99 37.30 -15.77
CA SER A 11 28.70 36.70 -14.45
C SER A 11 27.26 36.74 -13.91
N CYS A 12 26.89 35.57 -13.34
CA CYS A 12 25.67 35.19 -12.59
C CYS A 12 24.40 35.07 -13.44
N ALA A 13 23.65 33.97 -13.45
CA ALA A 13 23.59 32.83 -12.56
C ALA A 13 23.03 31.61 -13.31
N LEU A 14 23.41 30.41 -12.89
CA LEU A 14 22.72 29.17 -13.23
C LEU A 14 21.23 29.32 -12.86
N ALA A 15 20.34 29.07 -13.81
CA ALA A 15 18.97 28.68 -13.50
C ALA A 15 18.70 27.35 -14.20
N VAL A 16 19.15 26.27 -13.57
CA VAL A 16 18.74 24.90 -13.89
C VAL A 16 17.23 24.84 -13.68
N ALA A 17 16.48 24.56 -14.75
CA ALA A 17 15.05 24.34 -14.68
C ALA A 17 14.76 23.02 -13.93
N LEU A 18 14.51 23.11 -12.63
CA LEU A 18 14.00 22.00 -11.83
C LEU A 18 12.46 22.00 -11.90
N ALA A 19 11.91 21.27 -12.87
CA ALA A 19 10.52 20.88 -12.85
C ALA A 19 10.34 19.77 -11.80
N ALA A 20 9.97 20.14 -10.58
CA ALA A 20 9.56 19.18 -9.57
C ALA A 20 8.14 18.68 -9.90
N LEU A 21 8.01 17.51 -10.53
CA LEU A 21 6.74 16.80 -10.57
C LEU A 21 6.45 16.27 -9.16
N ALA A 22 5.65 17.01 -8.39
CA ALA A 22 5.04 16.50 -7.18
C ALA A 22 3.98 15.46 -7.59
N ALA A 23 4.33 14.18 -7.49
CA ALA A 23 3.34 13.11 -7.55
C ALA A 23 2.51 13.15 -6.27
N SER A 24 1.33 13.77 -6.33
CA SER A 24 0.34 13.70 -5.26
C SER A 24 -0.14 12.25 -5.15
N ALA A 25 0.28 11.55 -4.10
CA ALA A 25 -0.37 10.29 -3.75
C ALA A 25 -1.82 10.63 -3.41
N ALA A 26 -2.77 10.15 -4.20
CA ALA A 26 -4.18 10.25 -3.85
C ALA A 26 -4.38 9.43 -2.57
N GLU A 27 -4.53 10.11 -1.42
CA GLU A 27 -5.00 9.49 -0.20
C GLU A 27 -6.44 9.06 -0.46
N GLY A 28 -6.64 7.75 -0.66
CA GLY A 28 -7.98 7.21 -0.74
C GLY A 28 -8.74 7.55 0.55
N ASP A 29 -9.94 8.12 0.43
CA ASP A 29 -10.83 8.35 1.57
C ASP A 29 -11.40 7.00 2.02
N TYR A 30 -10.62 6.28 2.84
CA TYR A 30 -11.02 5.04 3.46
C TYR A 30 -11.02 5.16 4.99
N ARG A 31 -12.04 4.60 5.63
CA ARG A 31 -12.24 4.69 7.08
C ARG A 31 -12.55 3.33 7.69
N ASN A 32 -12.13 3.15 8.93
CA ASN A 32 -12.53 1.98 9.71
C ASN A 32 -13.97 2.18 10.17
N LEU A 33 -14.89 1.32 9.76
CA LEU A 33 -16.32 1.43 10.08
C LEU A 33 -16.62 1.36 11.57
N THR A 34 -15.83 0.61 12.34
CA THR A 34 -16.01 0.48 13.79
C THR A 34 -15.72 1.80 14.52
N THR A 35 -14.73 2.57 14.04
CA THR A 35 -14.31 3.83 14.69
C THR A 35 -14.80 5.07 13.96
N GLY A 36 -15.24 4.93 12.72
CA GLY A 36 -15.47 6.03 11.80
C GLY A 36 -14.22 6.88 11.62
N ALA A 37 -12.99 6.40 11.83
CA ALA A 37 -11.78 7.21 11.71
C ALA A 37 -10.89 6.73 10.55
N ALA A 38 -9.87 7.54 10.21
CA ALA A 38 -8.83 7.12 9.28
C ALA A 38 -8.15 5.83 9.77
N LEU A 39 -7.63 5.04 8.83
CA LEU A 39 -6.99 3.76 9.15
C LEU A 39 -5.74 3.97 10.02
N ARG A 40 -5.68 3.21 11.13
CA ARG A 40 -4.54 3.24 12.05
C ARG A 40 -4.08 1.82 12.39
N PRO A 41 -2.77 1.57 12.46
CA PRO A 41 -2.25 0.28 12.91
C PRO A 41 -2.81 -0.11 14.28
N GLY A 42 -3.16 -1.39 14.43
CA GLY A 42 -3.72 -1.94 15.68
C GLY A 42 -5.23 -1.74 15.86
N ILE A 43 -5.88 -0.91 15.04
CA ILE A 43 -7.34 -0.75 15.05
C ILE A 43 -7.96 -1.57 13.92
N TYR A 44 -8.31 -2.81 14.23
CA TYR A 44 -8.89 -3.76 13.28
C TYR A 44 -10.37 -3.48 13.01
N GLY A 45 -10.87 -3.92 11.85
CA GLY A 45 -12.24 -3.60 11.45
C GLY A 45 -12.51 -3.82 9.97
N ARG A 46 -13.77 -3.58 9.61
CA ARG A 46 -14.17 -3.42 8.22
C ARG A 46 -13.81 -2.03 7.74
N ILE A 47 -13.33 -1.96 6.51
CA ILE A 47 -12.92 -0.72 5.88
C ILE A 47 -13.98 -0.35 4.86
N GLU A 48 -14.44 0.89 4.93
CA GLU A 48 -15.30 1.49 3.92
C GLU A 48 -14.46 2.38 3.01
N LEU A 49 -14.67 2.23 1.70
CA LEU A 49 -14.09 3.10 0.68
C LEU A 49 -15.13 4.14 0.32
N ARG A 50 -14.81 5.43 0.42
CA ARG A 50 -15.74 6.51 0.06
C ARG A 50 -15.45 7.06 -1.33
N GLY A 51 -16.53 7.25 -2.10
CA GLY A 51 -16.46 7.84 -3.44
C GLY A 51 -15.57 7.06 -4.39
N SER A 52 -14.88 7.77 -5.27
CA SER A 52 -13.93 7.19 -6.24
C SER A 52 -12.51 7.06 -5.68
N ALA A 53 -12.38 6.81 -4.37
CA ALA A 53 -11.09 6.61 -3.75
C ALA A 53 -10.35 5.43 -4.39
N ALA A 54 -9.05 5.59 -4.62
CA ALA A 54 -8.21 4.47 -5.03
C ALA A 54 -8.31 3.35 -3.98
N PRO A 55 -8.40 2.07 -4.39
CA PRO A 55 -8.47 0.96 -3.45
C PRO A 55 -7.27 0.98 -2.49
N PRO A 56 -7.48 0.69 -1.20
CA PRO A 56 -6.39 0.64 -0.26
C PRO A 56 -5.43 -0.50 -0.63
N PRO A 57 -4.15 -0.41 -0.27
CA PRO A 57 -3.21 -1.48 -0.52
C PRO A 57 -3.65 -2.75 0.22
N VAL A 58 -3.67 -3.88 -0.47
CA VAL A 58 -4.10 -5.17 0.07
C VAL A 58 -2.92 -6.12 0.30
N ILE A 59 -3.14 -7.18 1.09
CA ILE A 59 -2.16 -8.26 1.30
C ILE A 59 -2.05 -9.12 0.05
N TYR A 60 -3.19 -9.54 -0.49
CA TYR A 60 -3.32 -10.31 -1.72
C TYR A 60 -4.31 -9.59 -2.65
N PRO A 61 -4.04 -9.54 -3.96
CA PRO A 61 -4.97 -8.96 -4.92
C PRO A 61 -6.19 -9.87 -5.17
N GLU A 62 -6.06 -11.18 -4.93
CA GLU A 62 -7.16 -12.13 -5.02
C GLU A 62 -7.95 -12.17 -3.69
N PRO A 63 -9.29 -12.08 -3.74
CA PRO A 63 -10.11 -12.20 -2.54
C PRO A 63 -9.99 -13.58 -1.91
N VAL A 64 -9.81 -13.60 -0.59
CA VAL A 64 -9.69 -14.85 0.18
C VAL A 64 -11.08 -15.28 0.64
N LEU A 65 -11.43 -16.53 0.34
CA LEU A 65 -12.67 -17.17 0.78
C LEU A 65 -12.39 -18.08 1.98
N ALA A 66 -13.23 -18.01 3.01
CA ALA A 66 -13.13 -18.92 4.16
C ALA A 66 -13.61 -20.33 3.80
N ASN A 67 -14.73 -20.41 3.09
CA ASN A 67 -15.26 -21.66 2.55
C ASN A 67 -15.34 -21.55 1.02
N SER A 68 -14.75 -22.51 0.33
CA SER A 68 -14.77 -22.66 -1.11
C SER A 68 -16.14 -23.18 -1.58
N ALA A 69 -17.21 -22.42 -1.37
CA ALA A 69 -18.45 -22.66 -2.08
C ALA A 69 -18.38 -21.85 -3.39
N VAL A 70 -18.48 -22.55 -4.51
CA VAL A 70 -18.16 -22.10 -5.88
C VAL A 70 -18.93 -20.83 -6.28
N ASP A 71 -20.07 -20.54 -5.65
CA ASP A 71 -20.93 -19.40 -5.97
C ASP A 71 -20.52 -18.07 -5.30
N ARG A 72 -19.46 -18.05 -4.48
CA ARG A 72 -19.06 -16.86 -3.70
C ARG A 72 -18.11 -15.90 -4.42
N VAL A 73 -17.50 -16.33 -5.52
CA VAL A 73 -16.57 -15.52 -6.32
C VAL A 73 -17.29 -14.34 -7.01
N GLN A 74 -18.60 -14.43 -7.22
CA GLN A 74 -19.39 -13.39 -7.88
C GLN A 74 -19.84 -12.25 -6.95
N ARG A 75 -19.53 -12.30 -5.65
CA ARG A 75 -19.87 -11.22 -4.71
C ARG A 75 -18.77 -10.17 -4.70
N GLU A 76 -19.17 -8.93 -4.47
CA GLU A 76 -18.23 -7.83 -4.28
C GLU A 76 -17.38 -8.09 -3.02
N PRO A 77 -16.04 -8.03 -3.12
CA PRO A 77 -15.18 -8.28 -1.98
C PRO A 77 -15.34 -7.24 -0.88
N VAL A 78 -15.25 -7.71 0.36
CA VAL A 78 -15.25 -6.86 1.55
C VAL A 78 -13.82 -6.55 1.96
N TYR A 79 -13.55 -5.28 2.26
CA TYR A 79 -12.25 -4.84 2.73
C TYR A 79 -12.15 -4.97 4.25
N LEU A 80 -11.22 -5.78 4.74
CA LEU A 80 -11.01 -6.00 6.16
C LEU A 80 -9.56 -5.77 6.57
N TYR A 81 -9.35 -5.02 7.65
CA TYR A 81 -8.06 -4.98 8.34
C TYR A 81 -8.11 -5.89 9.56
N VAL A 82 -7.31 -6.95 9.54
CA VAL A 82 -7.40 -8.09 10.47
C VAL A 82 -6.02 -8.38 11.07
N PRO A 83 -5.93 -8.86 12.33
CA PRO A 83 -4.66 -9.28 12.91
C PRO A 83 -3.93 -10.33 12.03
N PRO A 84 -2.62 -10.20 11.77
CA PRO A 84 -1.90 -11.07 10.83
C PRO A 84 -2.02 -12.58 11.10
N GLY A 85 -2.14 -12.98 12.37
CA GLY A 85 -2.32 -14.38 12.76
C GLY A 85 -3.67 -14.96 12.32
N GLN A 86 -4.71 -14.13 12.27
CA GLN A 86 -6.05 -14.55 11.83
C GLN A 86 -6.13 -14.64 10.31
N VAL A 87 -5.46 -13.73 9.58
CA VAL A 87 -5.37 -13.79 8.10
C VAL A 87 -4.84 -15.15 7.64
N ARG A 88 -3.77 -15.66 8.28
CA ARG A 88 -3.18 -16.98 7.96
C ARG A 88 -4.10 -18.16 8.27
N LYS A 89 -5.04 -17.98 9.19
CA LYS A 89 -5.98 -19.00 9.66
C LYS A 89 -7.41 -18.53 9.41
N TRP A 90 -7.67 -17.96 8.24
CA TRP A 90 -8.88 -17.21 7.97
C TRP A 90 -10.15 -18.04 8.19
N LYS A 91 -10.17 -19.28 7.70
CA LYS A 91 -11.28 -20.22 7.89
C LYS A 91 -11.70 -20.42 9.36
N LEU A 92 -10.75 -20.32 10.30
CA LEU A 92 -11.04 -20.46 11.74
C LEU A 92 -11.55 -19.16 12.40
N HIS A 93 -11.32 -18.01 11.78
CA HIS A 93 -11.58 -16.70 12.37
C HIS A 93 -12.65 -15.89 11.63
N CYS A 94 -13.12 -16.35 10.46
CA CYS A 94 -14.06 -15.62 9.63
C CYS A 94 -15.36 -15.23 10.35
N ALA A 95 -15.81 -16.06 11.30
CA ALA A 95 -17.04 -15.84 12.05
C ALA A 95 -16.98 -14.57 12.91
N LYS A 96 -15.80 -14.24 13.46
CA LYS A 96 -15.58 -13.02 14.26
C LYS A 96 -15.84 -11.73 13.45
N TRP A 97 -15.72 -11.81 12.13
CA TRP A 97 -15.85 -10.68 11.22
C TRP A 97 -17.12 -10.73 10.37
N SER A 98 -18.01 -11.70 10.63
CA SER A 98 -19.21 -11.97 9.83
C SER A 98 -18.91 -12.06 8.33
N ALA A 99 -17.81 -12.75 7.99
CA ALA A 99 -17.26 -12.79 6.63
C ALA A 99 -16.85 -14.22 6.21
N CYS A 100 -17.48 -15.26 6.79
CA CYS A 100 -17.26 -16.63 6.34
C CYS A 100 -17.78 -16.87 4.93
N ASP A 101 -18.79 -16.12 4.53
CA ASP A 101 -19.48 -16.27 3.25
C ASP A 101 -19.16 -15.18 2.24
N GLU A 102 -18.21 -14.31 2.57
CA GLU A 102 -17.83 -13.19 1.74
C GLU A 102 -16.41 -13.37 1.16
N PRO A 103 -16.16 -12.91 -0.07
CA PRO A 103 -14.81 -12.71 -0.58
C PRO A 103 -14.14 -11.57 0.20
N VAL A 104 -12.94 -11.80 0.76
CA VAL A 104 -12.26 -10.80 1.60
C VAL A 104 -10.97 -10.31 0.97
N LEU A 105 -10.86 -9.00 0.84
CA LEU A 105 -9.60 -8.32 0.56
C LEU A 105 -9.00 -7.78 1.86
N PHE A 106 -7.86 -8.32 2.27
CA PHE A 106 -7.21 -7.89 3.50
C PHE A 106 -6.43 -6.60 3.27
N VAL A 107 -6.87 -5.51 3.91
CA VAL A 107 -6.22 -4.20 3.82
C VAL A 107 -4.93 -4.18 4.63
N ARG A 108 -3.92 -3.50 4.09
CA ARG A 108 -2.66 -3.20 4.74
C ARG A 108 -2.69 -1.76 5.24
N VAL A 109 -2.65 -1.57 6.55
CA VAL A 109 -2.75 -0.25 7.20
C VAL A 109 -1.41 0.24 7.74
N ASP A 110 -0.48 -0.68 7.94
CA ASP A 110 0.81 -0.40 8.52
C ASP A 110 1.91 -0.32 7.45
N GLN A 111 2.82 0.64 7.64
CA GLN A 111 4.18 0.56 7.07
C GLN A 111 5.07 -0.43 7.88
N SER A 112 4.47 -1.08 8.90
CA SER A 112 5.14 -1.80 9.98
C SER A 112 5.39 -3.28 9.66
N PRO A 113 6.49 -3.86 10.16
CA PRO A 113 6.88 -5.21 9.81
C PRO A 113 6.17 -6.21 10.71
N SER A 114 4.91 -6.49 10.39
CA SER A 114 4.37 -7.83 10.65
C SER A 114 5.32 -8.87 10.02
N ARG A 115 5.19 -10.17 10.31
CA ARG A 115 6.04 -11.21 9.69
C ARG A 115 6.18 -11.06 8.15
N TRP A 116 5.24 -10.36 7.51
CA TRP A 116 5.27 -9.88 6.13
C TRP A 116 6.27 -8.75 5.83
N GLY A 117 6.44 -7.72 6.67
CA GLY A 117 7.46 -6.68 6.47
C GLY A 117 8.87 -7.12 6.90
N GLN A 118 9.00 -7.96 7.93
CA GLN A 118 10.31 -8.54 8.31
C GLN A 118 10.88 -9.49 7.23
N TRP A 119 10.03 -10.12 6.42
CA TRP A 119 10.47 -10.99 5.32
C TRP A 119 11.17 -10.20 4.22
N ARG A 120 10.64 -9.02 3.88
CA ARG A 120 11.26 -8.10 2.90
C ARG A 120 12.61 -7.59 3.42
N GLN A 121 12.65 -7.10 4.66
CA GLN A 121 13.89 -6.62 5.29
C GLN A 121 14.96 -7.71 5.37
N ARG A 122 14.62 -8.96 5.75
CA ARG A 122 15.58 -10.08 5.73
C ARG A 122 16.09 -10.45 4.34
N ARG A 123 15.22 -10.45 3.32
CA ARG A 123 15.63 -10.75 1.94
C ARG A 123 16.60 -9.71 1.42
N ASP A 124 16.34 -8.43 1.70
CA ASP A 124 17.21 -7.33 1.29
C ASP A 124 18.55 -7.37 2.04
N GLU A 125 18.55 -7.75 3.33
CA GLU A 125 19.76 -7.99 4.12
C GLU A 125 20.58 -9.20 3.59
N LEU A 126 19.91 -10.30 3.22
CA LEU A 126 20.54 -11.47 2.61
C LEU A 126 21.09 -11.18 1.20
N ALA A 127 20.36 -10.42 0.38
CA ALA A 127 20.81 -9.98 -0.94
C ALA A 127 22.00 -9.02 -0.84
N GLY A 128 21.99 -8.13 0.16
CA GLY A 128 23.12 -7.25 0.47
C GLY A 128 24.37 -8.04 0.89
N ARG A 129 24.23 -9.10 1.70
CA ARG A 129 25.34 -10.01 2.03
C ARG A 129 25.85 -10.80 0.84
N ALA A 130 24.98 -11.21 -0.08
CA ALA A 130 25.37 -11.91 -1.31
C ALA A 130 26.15 -11.02 -2.30
N LEU A 131 26.04 -9.70 -2.17
CA LEU A 131 26.75 -8.70 -2.98
C LEU A 131 28.09 -8.26 -2.36
N GLN A 132 28.44 -8.73 -1.16
CA GLN A 132 29.74 -8.44 -0.56
C GLN A 132 30.82 -9.39 -1.13
N PRO A 133 31.89 -8.86 -1.73
CA PRO A 133 32.96 -9.71 -2.26
C PRO A 133 33.68 -10.45 -1.14
N SER A 134 33.83 -11.76 -1.31
CA SER A 134 34.65 -12.61 -0.45
C SER A 134 36.13 -12.26 -0.66
N HIS A 135 36.76 -11.73 0.40
CA HIS A 135 38.21 -11.52 0.48
C HIS A 135 38.99 -12.83 0.43
#